data_AF-E9PDZ0-F1
#
_entry.id   AF-E9PDZ0-F1
#
_cell.length_a   1.000
_cell.length_b   1.000
_cell.length_c   1.000
_cell.angle_alpha   90.00
_cell.angle_beta   90.00
_cell.angle_gamma   90.00
#
_symmetry.space_group_name_H-M   'P 1'
#
loop_
_entity.id
_entity.type
_entity.pdbx_description
1 polymer ?
#
loop_
_entity_poly.entity_id
_entity_poly.type
_entity_poly.pdbx_seq_one_letter_code
_entity_poly.pdbx_strand_id
1 'polypeptide(L)'
;MGTRSAIAAPRILCSRGLRSGSARATGSGVERSPSAANPTLMTSLRTWPLPWALPSPTCLGPPIPPRRQRIFSFEINVSVAIITFASEPKVLMSVLNDNSRDMTEVISSLENANYKDHENGTGTNTYAALNSVYLMMNNQMRLLGMETMAWQEIRHAIILLTDGKSNMGGSPKTAVDHIREILNINQKRNDYLDIYAIGVGKLDVDWRELNELGSKKDGERHAFILQDTKALHQVFEHMLDVSKLTDTICGVGNMSANASDQERTPWHVTIKPKSQETCRGALISDQWVLTAAHCFRDGNDHSLWRVNVGDPKSQWGKEFLIEKAVISPGFDVFAKKNQGILEFYGDDIALLKLAQKVKMSTHARPICLPCTMEANLALRRPQGSTCRDHENELLNKQSVPAHFVALNGSKLNINLKMGVEWTSCAEVVSQEKTMFPNLTDVREVVTDQFLCSGTQEDESPCKGESGGAVFLERRFRFFQVGLVSWGLYNPCLGSADKNSRKRAPRSKVPPPRDFHINLFRMQPWLRQHLGDVLNFLPL
;
A
#
# COMPACT_ATOMS: atom_id res chain seq x y z
N MET A 1 29.48 -38.43 21.91
CA MET A 1 28.60 -38.98 20.85
C MET A 1 27.81 -37.83 20.28
N GLY A 2 28.18 -37.34 19.09
CA GLY A 2 27.57 -36.17 18.47
C GLY A 2 26.45 -36.58 17.52
N THR A 3 25.24 -36.09 17.77
CA THR A 3 24.11 -36.15 16.83
C THR A 3 24.17 -34.94 15.91
N ARG A 4 24.61 -35.16 14.67
CA ARG A 4 24.41 -34.24 13.55
C ARG A 4 22.97 -34.38 13.07
N SER A 5 22.21 -33.29 13.06
CA SER A 5 20.98 -33.18 12.28
C SER A 5 21.19 -32.13 11.19
N ALA A 6 21.40 -32.62 9.97
CA ALA A 6 21.39 -31.83 8.76
C ALA A 6 19.94 -31.45 8.42
N ILE A 7 19.69 -30.20 8.07
CA ILE A 7 18.45 -29.78 7.40
C ILE A 7 18.83 -29.22 6.04
N ALA A 8 18.36 -29.93 5.02
CA ALA A 8 18.51 -29.62 3.60
C ALA A 8 17.66 -28.39 3.22
N ALA A 9 18.26 -27.47 2.47
CA ALA A 9 17.53 -26.49 1.68
C ALA A 9 17.16 -27.13 0.32
N PRO A 10 15.95 -26.90 -0.23
CA PRO A 10 15.60 -27.38 -1.56
C PRO A 10 16.43 -26.63 -2.61
N ARG A 11 17.32 -27.35 -3.28
CA ARG A 11 17.95 -26.94 -4.55
C ARG A 11 16.88 -26.97 -5.64
N ILE A 12 16.50 -25.81 -6.16
CA ILE A 12 15.86 -25.73 -7.48
C ILE A 12 17.00 -25.80 -8.51
N LEU A 13 17.10 -26.95 -9.19
CA LEU A 13 17.93 -27.10 -10.39
C LEU A 13 17.29 -26.32 -11.54
N CYS A 14 17.98 -25.30 -12.07
CA CYS A 14 17.79 -24.90 -13.46
C CYS A 14 18.70 -25.75 -14.33
N SER A 15 18.11 -26.72 -15.02
CA SER A 15 18.73 -27.47 -16.11
C SER A 15 19.05 -26.53 -17.28
N ARG A 16 20.36 -26.38 -17.59
CA ARG A 16 20.81 -25.83 -18.87
C ARG A 16 20.49 -26.85 -19.96
N GLY A 17 19.47 -26.57 -20.77
CA GLY A 17 19.22 -27.27 -22.02
C GLY A 17 20.28 -26.91 -23.06
N LEU A 18 21.33 -27.72 -23.15
CA LEU A 18 22.19 -27.81 -24.33
C LEU A 18 21.43 -28.61 -25.39
N ARG A 19 20.95 -27.96 -26.45
CA ARG A 19 20.58 -28.65 -27.69
C ARG A 19 21.85 -28.87 -28.52
N SER A 20 22.24 -30.13 -28.64
CA SER A 20 23.10 -30.65 -29.68
C SER A 20 22.30 -30.78 -30.99
N GLY A 21 22.94 -30.44 -32.11
CA GLY A 21 22.41 -30.61 -33.46
C GLY A 21 23.55 -30.47 -34.46
N SER A 22 24.15 -31.60 -34.80
CA SER A 22 25.38 -31.75 -35.58
C SER A 22 25.20 -31.46 -37.07
N ALA A 23 26.22 -30.91 -37.74
CA ALA A 23 26.66 -31.38 -39.06
C ALA A 23 28.11 -30.94 -39.38
N ARG A 24 28.97 -31.96 -39.49
CA ARG A 24 30.15 -32.19 -40.37
C ARG A 24 30.48 -31.09 -41.40
N ALA A 25 31.73 -30.80 -41.79
CA ALA A 25 33.02 -31.48 -41.63
C ALA A 25 34.15 -30.48 -41.98
N THR A 26 35.36 -30.67 -41.44
CA THR A 26 36.60 -30.11 -41.99
C THR A 26 37.60 -31.25 -42.17
N GLY A 27 38.01 -31.46 -43.42
CA GLY A 27 39.20 -32.23 -43.78
C GLY A 27 40.40 -31.29 -43.91
N SER A 28 41.46 -31.62 -43.16
CA SER A 28 42.89 -31.52 -43.49
C SER A 28 43.41 -30.35 -44.35
N GLY A 29 44.38 -29.62 -43.78
CA GLY A 29 45.76 -29.78 -44.26
C GLY A 29 46.48 -28.56 -44.85
N VAL A 30 47.45 -28.08 -44.08
CA VAL A 30 48.84 -27.72 -44.48
C VAL A 30 49.11 -26.42 -45.25
N GLU A 31 49.83 -25.55 -44.53
CA GLU A 31 50.95 -24.66 -44.90
C GLU A 31 51.11 -24.15 -46.34
N ARG A 32 51.18 -22.81 -46.47
CA ARG A 32 52.39 -22.04 -46.85
C ARG A 32 52.07 -20.54 -46.97
N SER A 33 52.77 -19.72 -46.18
CA SER A 33 53.05 -18.29 -46.47
C SER A 33 54.16 -18.22 -47.55
N PRO A 34 54.68 -17.04 -48.02
CA PRO A 34 54.38 -15.64 -47.66
C PRO A 34 54.36 -14.66 -48.88
N SER A 35 54.17 -13.36 -48.61
CA SER A 35 54.72 -12.15 -49.27
C SER A 35 53.67 -11.02 -49.31
N ALA A 36 53.87 -9.95 -48.55
CA ALA A 36 54.54 -8.69 -48.93
C ALA A 36 53.72 -7.92 -49.99
N ALA A 37 53.39 -6.63 -49.90
CA ALA A 37 54.08 -5.53 -49.24
C ALA A 37 53.13 -4.34 -48.98
N ASN A 38 53.51 -3.56 -47.95
CA ASN A 38 53.19 -2.15 -47.67
C ASN A 38 53.81 -1.21 -48.76
N PRO A 39 53.77 0.14 -48.69
CA PRO A 39 52.97 1.12 -47.91
C PRO A 39 52.56 2.39 -48.74
N THR A 40 52.21 3.49 -48.06
CA THR A 40 52.25 4.95 -48.42
C THR A 40 50.92 5.63 -48.73
N LEU A 41 50.68 6.91 -48.42
CA LEU A 41 51.02 7.82 -47.31
C LEU A 41 50.10 9.06 -47.50
N MET A 42 49.50 9.59 -46.43
CA MET A 42 48.94 10.95 -46.20
C MET A 42 48.23 11.75 -47.33
N THR A 43 47.00 12.22 -47.08
CA THR A 43 46.69 13.63 -46.67
C THR A 43 45.17 13.94 -46.59
N SER A 44 44.74 14.42 -45.41
CA SER A 44 43.84 15.57 -45.14
C SER A 44 42.53 15.79 -45.95
N LEU A 45 41.36 15.71 -45.26
CA LEU A 45 40.40 16.83 -45.02
C LEU A 45 39.02 16.36 -44.45
N ARG A 46 38.62 17.01 -43.34
CA ARG A 46 37.26 17.49 -42.98
C ARG A 46 36.08 16.52 -42.70
N THR A 47 35.75 16.49 -41.40
CA THR A 47 34.45 16.78 -40.73
C THR A 47 33.20 15.87 -40.88
N TRP A 48 32.88 15.17 -39.75
CA TRP A 48 31.59 14.85 -39.06
C TRP A 48 30.40 14.21 -39.83
N PRO A 49 29.49 13.46 -39.16
CA PRO A 49 29.61 12.54 -38.01
C PRO A 49 28.99 11.13 -38.27
N LEU A 50 29.35 10.15 -37.44
CA LEU A 50 28.80 8.79 -37.44
C LEU A 50 27.40 8.72 -36.79
N PRO A 51 26.52 7.80 -37.23
CA PRO A 51 25.18 7.64 -36.70
C PRO A 51 25.10 6.67 -35.50
N TRP A 52 24.21 7.03 -34.56
CA TRP A 52 23.39 6.17 -33.70
C TRP A 52 24.04 4.96 -33.00
N ALA A 53 24.51 5.19 -31.76
CA ALA A 53 24.54 4.14 -30.74
C ALA A 53 23.17 4.09 -30.04
N LEU A 54 22.52 2.92 -30.11
CA LEU A 54 21.32 2.57 -29.37
C LEU A 54 21.57 2.64 -27.85
N PRO A 55 20.65 3.18 -27.03
CA PRO A 55 20.76 3.10 -25.59
C PRO A 55 20.52 1.66 -25.12
N SER A 56 21.43 1.17 -24.29
CA SER A 56 21.36 -0.12 -23.60
C SER A 56 20.11 -0.18 -22.71
N PRO A 57 19.46 -1.36 -22.57
CA PRO A 57 18.27 -1.49 -21.74
C PRO A 57 18.65 -1.35 -20.27
N THR A 58 18.07 -0.37 -19.61
CA THR A 58 18.05 -0.25 -18.15
C THR A 58 17.48 -1.54 -17.56
N CYS A 59 18.34 -2.31 -16.88
CA CYS A 59 17.93 -3.44 -16.06
C CYS A 59 17.11 -2.89 -14.88
N LEU A 60 15.79 -2.93 -15.01
CA LEU A 60 14.86 -2.87 -13.89
C LEU A 60 15.20 -4.03 -12.95
N GLY A 61 15.71 -3.72 -11.76
CA GLY A 61 15.92 -4.69 -10.70
C GLY A 61 14.60 -5.38 -10.30
N PRO A 62 14.67 -6.57 -9.67
CA PRO A 62 13.48 -7.33 -9.31
C PRO A 62 12.61 -6.55 -8.29
N PRO A 63 11.29 -6.78 -8.26
CA PRO A 63 10.40 -6.06 -7.37
C PRO A 63 10.69 -6.38 -5.90
N ILE A 64 10.83 -5.31 -5.11
CA ILE A 64 11.14 -5.30 -3.68
C ILE A 64 10.06 -6.05 -2.87
N PRO A 65 10.40 -6.87 -1.85
CA PRO A 65 9.40 -7.49 -0.98
C PRO A 65 8.60 -6.43 -0.20
N PRO A 66 7.26 -6.46 -0.21
CA PRO A 66 6.42 -5.39 0.34
C PRO A 66 6.47 -5.25 1.87
N ARG A 67 7.22 -6.09 2.61
CA ARG A 67 6.95 -6.38 4.03
C ARG A 67 7.74 -5.56 5.07
N ARG A 68 8.70 -4.71 4.67
CA ARG A 68 9.58 -3.92 5.58
C ARG A 68 9.41 -2.38 5.50
N GLN A 69 8.37 -1.89 4.84
CA GLN A 69 8.28 -0.49 4.38
C GLN A 69 7.27 0.39 5.13
N ARG A 70 6.73 -0.07 6.26
CA ARG A 70 5.57 0.57 6.91
C ARG A 70 5.88 1.94 7.52
N ILE A 71 7.00 2.11 8.22
CA ILE A 71 7.39 3.43 8.77
C ILE A 71 7.52 4.47 7.64
N PHE A 72 8.12 4.07 6.51
CA PHE A 72 8.29 4.93 5.35
C PHE A 72 6.99 5.22 4.58
N SER A 73 5.84 4.68 5.00
CA SER A 73 4.54 4.99 4.38
C SER A 73 3.94 6.31 4.90
N PHE A 74 4.41 6.76 6.07
CA PHE A 74 4.14 8.08 6.61
C PHE A 74 5.12 9.08 5.99
N GLU A 75 4.63 10.25 5.62
CA GLU A 75 5.41 11.34 5.00
C GLU A 75 6.26 12.06 6.07
N ILE A 76 7.05 11.29 6.82
CA ILE A 76 7.88 11.75 7.94
C ILE A 76 9.36 11.56 7.55
N ASN A 77 10.19 12.57 7.81
CA ASN A 77 11.64 12.48 7.62
C ASN A 77 12.23 11.51 8.65
N VAL A 78 12.40 10.25 8.26
CA VAL A 78 12.93 9.18 9.12
C VAL A 78 14.34 8.81 8.68
N SER A 79 15.25 8.65 9.64
CA SER A 79 16.60 8.12 9.43
C SER A 79 16.69 6.75 10.09
N VAL A 80 17.20 5.74 9.38
CA VAL A 80 17.29 4.36 9.88
C VAL A 80 18.74 3.91 9.98
N ALA A 81 19.15 3.51 11.18
CA ALA A 81 20.40 2.79 11.40
C ALA A 81 20.18 1.28 11.32
N ILE A 82 21.20 0.56 10.82
CA ILE A 82 21.22 -0.89 10.77
C ILE A 82 22.50 -1.36 11.44
N ILE A 83 22.33 -2.16 12.49
CA ILE A 83 23.43 -2.76 13.26
C ILE A 83 23.15 -4.24 13.38
N THR A 84 24.12 -5.08 12.99
CA THR A 84 24.13 -6.51 13.32
C THR A 84 25.11 -6.73 14.46
N PHE A 85 24.87 -7.71 15.34
CA PHE A 85 25.76 -7.94 16.48
C PHE A 85 25.85 -9.42 16.85
N ALA A 86 27.00 -9.77 17.40
CA ALA A 86 27.27 -11.02 18.10
C ALA A 86 28.24 -10.70 19.26
N SER A 87 29.50 -11.16 19.23
CA SER A 87 30.51 -10.72 20.21
C SER A 87 30.82 -9.22 20.09
N GLU A 88 30.76 -8.70 18.86
CA GLU A 88 30.97 -7.29 18.52
C GLU A 88 29.82 -6.75 17.65
N PRO A 89 29.53 -5.43 17.70
CA PRO A 89 28.57 -4.81 16.80
C PRO A 89 29.20 -4.39 15.48
N LYS A 90 28.45 -4.56 14.38
CA LYS A 90 28.80 -4.09 13.04
C LYS A 90 27.72 -3.13 12.55
N VAL A 91 28.10 -1.87 12.33
CA VAL A 91 27.21 -0.84 11.79
C VAL A 91 27.21 -0.92 10.26
N LEU A 92 26.08 -1.26 9.67
CA LEU A 92 25.88 -1.31 8.21
C LEU A 92 25.29 -0.01 7.66
N MET A 93 24.53 0.71 8.48
CA MET A 93 23.98 2.04 8.17
C MET A 93 23.96 2.88 9.46
N SER A 94 24.42 4.12 9.37
CA SER A 94 24.43 5.08 10.49
C SER A 94 23.52 6.25 10.17
N VAL A 95 22.82 6.80 11.18
CA VAL A 95 21.96 7.99 10.99
C VAL A 95 22.74 9.26 10.66
N LEU A 96 24.07 9.25 10.83
CA LEU A 96 24.95 10.34 10.39
C LEU A 96 25.16 10.35 8.87
N ASN A 97 24.84 9.25 8.18
CA ASN A 97 24.90 9.18 6.73
C ASN A 97 23.55 9.63 6.14
N ASP A 98 23.56 10.53 5.17
CA ASP A 98 22.34 10.99 4.49
C ASP A 98 21.58 9.84 3.82
N ASN A 99 22.28 8.78 3.38
CA ASN A 99 21.66 7.57 2.82
C ASN A 99 20.74 6.85 3.82
N SER A 100 20.86 7.12 5.13
CA SER A 100 19.95 6.56 6.14
C SER A 100 18.51 7.07 6.01
N ARG A 101 18.29 8.14 5.26
CA ARG A 101 16.96 8.69 4.92
C ARG A 101 16.37 8.09 3.65
N ASP A 102 17.21 7.47 2.82
CA ASP A 102 16.77 6.81 1.59
C ASP A 102 16.38 5.35 1.89
N MET A 103 15.10 5.04 1.71
CA MET A 103 14.59 3.69 1.93
C MET A 103 15.30 2.64 1.06
N THR A 104 15.65 2.97 -0.18
CA THR A 104 16.31 2.04 -1.11
C THR A 104 17.68 1.66 -0.59
N GLU A 105 18.46 2.64 -0.13
CA GLU A 105 19.78 2.44 0.46
C GLU A 105 19.71 1.68 1.78
N VAL A 106 18.75 2.04 2.65
CA VAL A 106 18.51 1.32 3.92
C VAL A 106 18.15 -0.15 3.66
N ILE A 107 17.24 -0.42 2.73
CA ILE A 107 16.83 -1.79 2.41
C ILE A 107 18.00 -2.55 1.75
N SER A 108 18.76 -1.92 0.86
CA SER A 108 19.94 -2.54 0.25
C SER A 108 20.99 -2.91 1.29
N SER A 109 21.30 -2.00 2.23
CA SER A 109 22.21 -2.27 3.34
C SER A 109 21.73 -3.45 4.21
N LEU A 110 20.42 -3.54 4.44
CA LEU A 110 19.82 -4.65 5.19
C LEU A 110 19.85 -5.99 4.44
N GLU A 111 19.69 -5.98 3.12
CA GLU A 111 19.79 -7.17 2.26
C GLU A 111 21.24 -7.66 2.12
N ASN A 112 22.21 -6.74 2.18
CA ASN A 112 23.64 -7.03 2.17
C ASN A 112 24.15 -7.56 3.53
N ALA A 113 23.34 -7.52 4.58
CA ALA A 113 23.70 -8.05 5.89
C ALA A 113 23.91 -9.57 5.83
N ASN A 114 25.11 -10.05 6.13
CA ASN A 114 25.44 -11.47 6.08
C ASN A 114 25.66 -12.03 7.48
N TYR A 115 25.02 -13.16 7.78
CA TYR A 115 25.17 -13.86 9.07
C TYR A 115 26.63 -14.25 9.35
N LYS A 116 27.39 -14.60 8.30
CA LYS A 116 28.80 -15.00 8.43
C LYS A 116 29.75 -13.85 8.79
N ASP A 117 29.28 -12.61 8.73
CA ASP A 117 30.10 -11.45 9.14
C ASP A 117 30.54 -11.53 10.60
N HIS A 118 29.85 -12.35 11.41
CA HIS A 118 30.13 -12.59 12.82
C HIS A 118 30.75 -13.97 13.11
N GLU A 119 31.30 -14.67 12.10
CA GLU A 119 31.81 -16.04 12.27
C GLU A 119 33.00 -16.16 13.24
N ASN A 120 33.78 -15.08 13.38
CA ASN A 120 34.94 -15.02 14.27
C ASN A 120 34.58 -14.67 15.72
N GLY A 121 33.32 -14.34 16.00
CA GLY A 121 32.86 -13.88 17.31
C GLY A 121 31.37 -14.11 17.48
N THR A 122 31.00 -15.35 17.82
CA THR A 122 29.61 -15.83 17.85
C THR A 122 28.92 -15.70 19.22
N GLY A 123 29.52 -14.95 20.16
CA GLY A 123 28.88 -14.63 21.43
C GLY A 123 27.69 -13.68 21.27
N THR A 124 27.05 -13.32 22.37
CA THR A 124 25.88 -12.41 22.37
C THR A 124 26.12 -11.24 23.31
N ASN A 125 26.74 -10.18 22.77
CA ASN A 125 27.10 -8.97 23.48
C ASN A 125 26.09 -7.83 23.23
N THR A 126 24.93 -7.92 23.89
CA THR A 126 23.85 -6.93 23.74
C THR A 126 24.25 -5.56 24.28
N TYR A 127 25.07 -5.50 25.33
CA TYR A 127 25.61 -4.24 25.85
C TYR A 127 26.41 -3.49 24.78
N ALA A 128 27.35 -4.15 24.08
CA ALA A 128 28.15 -3.50 23.05
C ALA A 128 27.30 -3.02 21.86
N ALA A 129 26.26 -3.77 21.49
CA ALA A 129 25.31 -3.35 20.46
C ALA A 129 24.57 -2.06 20.82
N LEU A 130 24.03 -1.97 22.04
CA LEU A 130 23.38 -0.75 22.53
C LEU A 130 24.38 0.39 22.71
N ASN A 131 25.60 0.10 23.16
CA ASN A 131 26.64 1.10 23.27
C ASN A 131 27.04 1.69 21.90
N SER A 132 26.97 0.90 20.82
CA SER A 132 27.14 1.40 19.45
C SER A 132 26.06 2.42 19.07
N VAL A 133 24.81 2.19 19.48
CA VAL A 133 23.71 3.15 19.32
C VAL A 133 23.95 4.42 20.14
N TYR A 134 24.38 4.28 21.40
CA TYR A 134 24.76 5.42 22.24
C TYR A 134 25.85 6.29 21.59
N LEU A 135 26.91 5.67 21.07
CA LEU A 135 27.98 6.38 20.38
C LEU A 135 27.48 7.10 19.12
N MET A 136 26.56 6.48 18.39
CA MET A 136 25.91 7.09 17.23
C MET A 136 25.10 8.33 17.61
N MET A 137 24.30 8.26 18.68
CA MET A 137 23.56 9.39 19.24
C MET A 137 24.51 10.52 19.68
N ASN A 138 25.59 10.17 20.39
CA ASN A 138 26.58 11.15 20.83
C ASN A 138 27.26 11.88 19.67
N ASN A 139 27.62 11.15 18.61
CA ASN A 139 28.21 11.74 17.42
C ASN A 139 27.22 12.65 16.69
N GLN A 140 25.94 12.24 16.59
CA GLN A 140 24.90 13.05 15.96
C GLN A 140 24.60 14.32 16.77
N MET A 141 24.48 14.22 18.08
CA MET A 141 24.30 15.36 18.98
C MET A 141 25.47 16.35 18.87
N ARG A 142 26.70 15.85 18.80
CA ARG A 142 27.89 16.69 18.61
C ARG A 142 27.88 17.42 17.26
N LEU A 143 27.35 16.79 16.22
CA LEU A 143 27.25 17.38 14.88
C LEU A 143 26.16 18.45 14.79
N LEU A 144 24.97 18.18 15.34
CA LEU A 144 23.82 19.09 15.28
C LEU A 144 23.86 20.19 16.36
N GLY A 145 24.60 19.96 17.44
CA GLY A 145 24.64 20.81 18.62
C GLY A 145 23.55 20.46 19.63
N MET A 146 23.95 20.25 20.89
CA MET A 146 23.06 19.80 21.98
C MET A 146 21.88 20.77 22.24
N GLU A 147 22.10 22.08 22.12
CA GLU A 147 21.08 23.10 22.41
C GLU A 147 20.19 23.42 21.21
N THR A 148 20.47 22.86 20.03
CA THR A 148 19.71 23.19 18.83
C THR A 148 18.39 22.43 18.78
N MET A 149 17.38 23.07 18.19
CA MET A 149 16.08 22.43 17.96
C MET A 149 16.23 21.16 17.09
N ALA A 150 17.19 21.16 16.16
CA ALA A 150 17.47 20.03 15.27
C ALA A 150 17.86 18.75 16.02
N TRP A 151 18.51 18.83 17.19
CA TRP A 151 18.74 17.67 18.06
C TRP A 151 17.54 17.41 18.98
N GLN A 152 17.02 18.47 19.60
CA GLN A 152 16.00 18.36 20.65
C GLN A 152 14.67 17.80 20.15
N GLU A 153 14.36 17.94 18.86
CA GLU A 153 13.13 17.44 18.22
C GLU A 153 13.20 15.96 17.81
N ILE A 154 14.39 15.34 17.81
CA ILE A 154 14.58 13.95 17.35
C ILE A 154 14.00 12.98 18.38
N ARG A 155 13.06 12.16 17.94
CA ARG A 155 12.52 11.02 18.69
C ARG A 155 13.25 9.74 18.28
N HIS A 156 13.65 8.94 19.26
CA HIS A 156 14.48 7.76 19.04
C HIS A 156 13.70 6.48 19.33
N ALA A 157 13.68 5.56 18.38
CA ALA A 157 13.10 4.23 18.56
C ALA A 157 14.18 3.17 18.26
N ILE A 158 14.46 2.31 19.23
CA ILE A 158 15.42 1.21 19.13
C ILE A 158 14.62 -0.09 19.07
N ILE A 159 14.87 -0.93 18.07
CA ILE A 159 14.21 -2.24 17.93
C ILE A 159 15.29 -3.31 17.90
N LEU A 160 15.33 -4.14 18.93
CA LEU A 160 16.24 -5.28 19.06
C LEU A 160 15.50 -6.56 18.65
N LEU A 161 15.97 -7.20 17.58
CA LEU A 161 15.55 -8.55 17.20
C LEU A 161 16.55 -9.54 17.79
N THR A 162 16.18 -10.21 18.88
CA THR A 162 17.08 -11.09 19.65
C THR A 162 16.31 -12.19 20.37
N ASP A 163 16.99 -13.29 20.70
CA ASP A 163 16.46 -14.34 21.57
C ASP A 163 16.60 -14.00 23.07
N GLY A 164 17.18 -12.84 23.42
CA GLY A 164 17.33 -12.39 24.80
C GLY A 164 18.44 -13.10 25.56
N LYS A 165 19.32 -13.86 24.92
CA LYS A 165 20.35 -14.65 25.61
C LYS A 165 21.71 -13.95 25.64
N SER A 166 21.77 -12.77 26.24
CA SER A 166 23.06 -12.09 26.40
C SER A 166 23.98 -12.87 27.34
N ASN A 167 25.23 -13.08 26.92
CA ASN A 167 26.18 -13.94 27.63
C ASN A 167 27.58 -13.32 27.82
N MET A 168 27.78 -12.08 27.36
CA MET A 168 29.04 -11.34 27.50
C MET A 168 28.82 -9.82 27.43
N GLY A 169 29.84 -9.06 27.84
CA GLY A 169 29.84 -7.59 27.75
C GLY A 169 29.19 -6.85 28.92
N GLY A 170 28.65 -7.56 29.91
CA GLY A 170 28.00 -6.96 31.08
C GLY A 170 26.50 -6.73 30.87
N SER A 171 25.87 -6.02 31.80
CA SER A 171 24.41 -5.79 31.76
C SER A 171 24.04 -4.80 30.65
N PRO A 172 23.13 -5.16 29.73
CA PRO A 172 22.64 -4.24 28.70
C PRO A 172 21.92 -3.01 29.28
N LYS A 173 21.37 -3.13 30.49
CA LYS A 173 20.71 -2.03 31.21
C LYS A 173 21.62 -0.81 31.36
N THR A 174 22.91 -1.02 31.63
CA THR A 174 23.88 0.09 31.75
C THR A 174 23.97 0.92 30.47
N ALA A 175 23.95 0.28 29.30
CA ALA A 175 23.93 1.01 28.03
C ALA A 175 22.60 1.74 27.79
N VAL A 176 21.47 1.14 28.19
CA VAL A 176 20.17 1.82 28.17
C VAL A 176 20.18 3.06 29.05
N ASP A 177 20.76 2.99 30.25
CA ASP A 177 20.85 4.13 31.17
C ASP A 177 21.70 5.27 30.58
N HIS A 178 22.82 4.95 29.92
CA HIS A 178 23.62 5.96 29.18
C HIS A 178 22.82 6.60 28.03
N ILE A 179 22.01 5.82 27.29
CA ILE A 179 21.13 6.35 26.24
C ILE A 179 20.07 7.29 26.83
N ARG A 180 19.49 6.92 27.98
CA ARG A 180 18.50 7.76 28.66
C ARG A 180 19.12 9.08 29.15
N GLU A 181 20.35 9.03 29.62
CA GLU A 181 21.08 10.20 30.11
C GLU A 181 21.37 11.19 28.99
N ILE A 182 21.95 10.74 27.86
CA ILE A 182 22.28 11.64 26.74
C ILE A 182 21.04 12.25 26.07
N LEU A 183 19.92 11.54 26.09
CA LEU A 183 18.64 12.02 25.56
C LEU A 183 17.83 12.85 26.58
N ASN A 184 18.34 12.99 27.82
CA ASN A 184 17.68 13.67 28.94
C ASN A 184 16.23 13.16 29.17
N ILE A 185 16.06 11.84 29.24
CA ILE A 185 14.75 11.22 29.38
C ILE A 185 14.22 11.39 30.81
N ASN A 186 13.16 12.19 30.93
CA ASN A 186 12.40 12.43 32.15
C ASN A 186 10.89 12.31 31.85
N GLN A 187 10.02 12.57 32.83
CA GLN A 187 8.57 12.48 32.64
C GLN A 187 8.03 13.31 31.46
N LYS A 188 8.64 14.47 31.18
CA LYS A 188 8.21 15.36 30.07
C LYS A 188 8.79 14.93 28.71
N ARG A 189 9.92 14.22 28.70
CA ARG A 189 10.59 13.72 27.50
C ARG A 189 10.45 12.21 27.31
N ASN A 190 9.47 11.58 27.95
CA ASN A 190 9.26 10.14 27.86
C ASN A 190 8.98 9.67 26.41
N ASP A 191 8.32 10.50 25.61
CA ASP A 191 7.98 10.24 24.20
C ASP A 191 9.20 10.30 23.23
N TYR A 192 10.40 10.62 23.73
CA TYR A 192 11.61 10.77 22.90
C TYR A 192 12.48 9.52 22.83
N LEU A 193 12.16 8.49 23.61
CA LEU A 193 12.84 7.20 23.57
C LEU A 193 11.86 6.05 23.74
N ASP A 194 11.90 5.11 22.80
CA ASP A 194 11.25 3.82 22.88
C ASP A 194 12.25 2.72 22.55
N ILE A 195 12.32 1.69 23.39
CA ILE A 195 13.17 0.52 23.19
C ILE A 195 12.29 -0.71 23.17
N TYR A 196 12.29 -1.40 22.03
CA TYR A 196 11.54 -2.62 21.78
C TYR A 196 12.47 -3.82 21.71
N ALA A 197 12.16 -4.89 22.43
CA ALA A 197 12.90 -6.14 22.39
C ALA A 197 11.98 -7.28 21.92
N ILE A 198 12.28 -7.85 20.75
CA ILE A 198 11.37 -8.75 20.05
C ILE A 198 12.10 -10.05 19.68
N GLY A 199 11.63 -11.16 20.24
CA GLY A 199 11.99 -12.50 19.79
C GLY A 199 11.07 -12.94 18.66
N VAL A 200 11.61 -13.22 17.47
CA VAL A 200 10.82 -13.65 16.30
C VAL A 200 11.30 -15.00 15.79
N GLY A 201 10.38 -15.95 15.64
CA GLY A 201 10.64 -17.27 15.07
C GLY A 201 10.52 -18.41 16.09
N LYS A 202 10.98 -19.60 15.70
CA LYS A 202 11.08 -20.78 16.59
C LYS A 202 12.34 -20.70 17.46
N LEU A 203 12.50 -19.58 18.16
CA LEU A 203 13.61 -19.34 19.06
C LEU A 203 13.23 -19.81 20.47
N ASP A 204 14.19 -20.39 21.18
CA ASP A 204 14.09 -20.53 22.62
C ASP A 204 14.51 -19.19 23.22
N VAL A 205 13.52 -18.40 23.66
CA VAL A 205 13.68 -16.99 24.00
C VAL A 205 13.71 -16.80 25.51
N ASP A 206 14.67 -16.03 26.00
CA ASP A 206 14.69 -15.56 27.39
C ASP A 206 13.74 -14.36 27.54
N TRP A 207 12.54 -14.63 28.03
CA TRP A 207 11.52 -13.60 28.27
C TRP A 207 11.96 -12.57 29.31
N ARG A 208 12.73 -12.99 30.32
CA ARG A 208 13.14 -12.08 31.40
C ARG A 208 14.03 -11.00 30.84
N GLU A 209 15.04 -11.37 30.05
CA GLU A 209 15.96 -10.40 29.43
C GLU A 209 15.22 -9.49 28.44
N LEU A 210 14.36 -10.03 27.57
CA LEU A 210 13.57 -9.19 26.66
C LEU A 210 12.73 -8.17 27.41
N ASN A 211 12.09 -8.60 28.50
CA ASN A 211 11.31 -7.71 29.33
C ASN A 211 12.19 -6.70 30.07
N GLU A 212 13.42 -7.02 30.47
CA GLU A 212 14.36 -6.06 31.07
C GLU A 212 14.85 -5.01 30.05
N LEU A 213 15.05 -5.39 28.79
CA LEU A 213 15.46 -4.49 27.70
C LEU A 213 14.32 -3.56 27.23
N GLY A 214 13.10 -4.06 27.17
CA GLY A 214 11.94 -3.32 26.70
C GLY A 214 11.59 -2.15 27.64
N SER A 215 11.22 -1.01 27.05
CA SER A 215 10.79 0.17 27.82
C SER A 215 9.60 -0.14 28.74
N LYS A 216 9.51 0.62 29.84
CA LYS A 216 8.43 0.52 30.83
C LYS A 216 7.59 1.79 30.77
N LYS A 217 6.52 1.75 29.98
CA LYS A 217 5.55 2.85 29.83
C LYS A 217 4.16 2.35 30.17
N ASP A 218 3.38 3.19 30.84
CA ASP A 218 2.03 2.83 31.26
C ASP A 218 1.13 2.59 30.04
N GLY A 219 0.44 1.46 30.02
CA GLY A 219 -0.49 1.10 28.94
C GLY A 219 0.16 0.55 27.66
N GLU A 220 1.49 0.44 27.60
CA GLU A 220 2.21 -0.01 26.42
C GLU A 220 3.03 -1.28 26.68
N ARG A 221 3.28 -2.05 25.62
CA ARG A 221 4.16 -3.22 25.65
C ARG A 221 5.35 -2.99 24.74
N HIS A 222 6.54 -3.25 25.28
CA HIS A 222 7.80 -3.09 24.54
C HIS A 222 8.60 -4.40 24.42
N ALA A 223 8.09 -5.51 24.95
CA ALA A 223 8.68 -6.84 24.83
C ALA A 223 7.69 -7.83 24.23
N PHE A 224 8.13 -8.58 23.21
CA PHE A 224 7.28 -9.48 22.43
C PHE A 224 7.99 -10.78 22.06
N ILE A 225 7.26 -11.90 22.10
CA ILE A 225 7.68 -13.19 21.53
C ILE A 225 6.68 -13.55 20.45
N LEU A 226 7.16 -13.71 19.22
CA LEU A 226 6.36 -13.83 18.02
C LEU A 226 6.78 -15.06 17.22
N GLN A 227 5.81 -15.83 16.74
CA GLN A 227 6.08 -17.08 16.04
C GLN A 227 6.70 -16.87 14.66
N ASP A 228 6.32 -15.79 13.97
CA ASP A 228 6.76 -15.51 12.60
C ASP A 228 6.70 -14.01 12.26
N THR A 229 7.08 -13.70 11.02
CA THR A 229 7.08 -12.32 10.49
C THR A 229 5.67 -11.75 10.26
N LYS A 230 4.62 -12.58 10.18
CA LYS A 230 3.23 -12.10 10.08
C LYS A 230 2.77 -11.55 11.43
N ALA A 231 3.08 -12.26 12.52
CA ALA A 231 2.84 -11.78 13.88
C ALA A 231 3.62 -10.49 14.17
N LEU A 232 4.88 -10.40 13.69
CA LEU A 232 5.66 -9.15 13.76
C LEU A 232 4.95 -7.97 13.11
N HIS A 233 4.40 -8.16 11.92
CA HIS A 233 3.66 -7.11 11.23
C HIS A 233 2.45 -6.62 12.04
N GLN A 234 1.70 -7.53 12.66
CA GLN A 234 0.56 -7.16 13.50
C GLN A 234 0.99 -6.35 14.73
N VAL A 235 2.06 -6.77 15.41
CA VAL A 235 2.60 -6.03 16.57
C VAL A 235 3.12 -4.66 16.17
N PHE A 236 3.78 -4.57 15.02
CA PHE A 236 4.33 -3.30 14.54
C PHE A 236 3.26 -2.23 14.33
N GLU A 237 2.05 -2.60 13.87
CA GLU A 237 0.92 -1.66 13.78
C GLU A 237 0.49 -1.13 15.15
N HIS A 238 0.62 -1.92 16.22
CA HIS A 238 0.33 -1.49 17.58
C HIS A 238 1.45 -0.66 18.22
N MET A 239 2.68 -0.76 17.70
CA MET A 239 3.83 0.05 18.15
C MET A 239 3.79 1.49 17.59
N LEU A 240 3.04 1.70 16.51
CA LEU A 240 2.96 3.00 15.84
C LEU A 240 1.81 3.83 16.42
N ASP A 241 2.14 4.83 17.24
CA ASP A 241 1.15 5.84 17.64
C ASP A 241 0.85 6.80 16.49
N VAL A 242 -0.19 6.47 15.73
CA VAL A 242 -0.73 7.30 14.64
C VAL A 242 -1.83 8.25 15.09
N SER A 243 -2.11 8.34 16.40
CA SER A 243 -3.17 9.21 16.94
C SER A 243 -2.86 10.69 16.77
N LYS A 244 -1.56 11.06 16.84
CA LYS A 244 -1.07 12.43 16.69
C LYS A 244 -0.98 12.89 15.23
N LEU A 245 -1.08 11.97 14.28
CA LEU A 245 -1.07 12.28 12.84
C LEU A 245 -2.43 12.88 12.44
N THR A 246 -2.57 14.20 12.47
CA THR A 246 -3.87 14.89 12.27
C THR A 246 -3.91 15.74 10.99
N ASP A 247 -2.89 15.60 10.16
CA ASP A 247 -2.79 16.08 8.80
C ASP A 247 -3.62 15.23 7.83
N THR A 248 -3.82 15.76 6.62
CA THR A 248 -4.70 15.20 5.58
C THR A 248 -4.01 14.17 4.68
N ILE A 249 -3.00 13.45 5.20
CA ILE A 249 -2.34 12.37 4.47
C ILE A 249 -3.36 11.31 4.01
N CYS A 250 -3.33 10.99 2.72
CA CYS A 250 -4.32 10.11 2.10
C CYS A 250 -4.00 8.62 2.29
N GLY A 251 -5.01 7.75 2.22
CA GLY A 251 -4.82 6.30 2.08
C GLY A 251 -4.07 5.64 3.22
N VAL A 252 -4.10 6.21 4.43
CA VAL A 252 -3.56 5.60 5.64
C VAL A 252 -4.71 4.92 6.38
N GLY A 253 -4.55 3.64 6.70
CA GLY A 253 -5.49 2.85 7.52
C GLY A 253 -4.73 1.82 8.35
N ASN A 254 -5.36 1.30 9.40
CA ASN A 254 -4.79 0.31 10.31
C ASN A 254 -4.84 -1.10 9.69
N MET A 255 -3.73 -1.84 9.77
CA MET A 255 -3.65 -3.20 9.20
C MET A 255 -3.78 -4.31 10.24
N SER A 256 -3.95 -3.95 11.51
CA SER A 256 -4.22 -4.91 12.57
C SER A 256 -5.58 -5.57 12.38
N ALA A 257 -5.63 -6.89 12.57
CA ALA A 257 -6.89 -7.62 12.61
C ALA A 257 -7.74 -7.25 13.84
N ASN A 258 -7.11 -6.69 14.87
CA ASN A 258 -7.77 -6.28 16.12
C ASN A 258 -8.26 -4.82 16.07
N ALA A 259 -7.91 -4.06 15.04
CA ALA A 259 -8.41 -2.72 14.85
C ALA A 259 -9.90 -2.75 14.46
N SER A 260 -10.64 -1.72 14.84
CA SER A 260 -12.02 -1.57 14.41
C SER A 260 -12.12 -1.46 12.88
N ASP A 261 -13.26 -1.82 12.32
CA ASP A 261 -13.47 -1.72 10.86
C ASP A 261 -13.23 -0.29 10.35
N GLN A 262 -13.65 0.73 11.11
CA GLN A 262 -13.45 2.13 10.75
C GLN A 262 -11.97 2.55 10.80
N GLU A 263 -11.16 2.04 11.72
CA GLU A 263 -9.70 2.30 11.72
C GLU A 263 -8.99 1.64 10.54
N ARG A 264 -9.52 0.51 10.06
CA ARG A 264 -8.98 -0.21 8.89
C ARG A 264 -9.32 0.50 7.58
N THR A 265 -10.46 1.17 7.52
CA THR A 265 -10.93 1.92 6.34
C THR A 265 -11.45 3.33 6.71
N PRO A 266 -10.60 4.24 7.21
CA PRO A 266 -11.02 5.53 7.79
C PRO A 266 -11.59 6.54 6.77
N TRP A 267 -11.49 6.25 5.48
CA TRP A 267 -12.18 7.01 4.44
C TRP A 267 -13.66 6.64 4.30
N HIS A 268 -14.06 5.48 4.81
CA HIS A 268 -15.41 4.96 4.64
C HIS A 268 -16.44 5.83 5.34
N VAL A 269 -17.52 6.16 4.62
CA VAL A 269 -18.64 6.92 5.15
C VAL A 269 -19.97 6.26 4.80
N THR A 270 -20.98 6.46 5.65
CA THR A 270 -22.36 6.06 5.37
C THR A 270 -23.18 7.26 4.95
N ILE A 271 -23.90 7.16 3.84
CA ILE A 271 -24.75 8.22 3.30
C ILE A 271 -26.21 7.83 3.52
N LYS A 272 -26.96 8.75 4.11
CA LYS A 272 -28.40 8.65 4.34
C LYS A 272 -29.08 9.71 3.47
N PRO A 273 -29.52 9.36 2.25
CA PRO A 273 -30.37 10.24 1.46
C PRO A 273 -31.76 10.39 2.10
N LYS A 274 -32.66 11.16 1.46
CA LYS A 274 -34.07 11.24 1.87
C LYS A 274 -34.77 9.88 1.77
N SER A 275 -34.36 9.08 0.80
CA SER A 275 -34.83 7.70 0.67
C SER A 275 -34.38 6.88 1.86
N GLN A 276 -35.13 5.83 2.22
CA GLN A 276 -34.73 4.93 3.30
C GLN A 276 -33.52 4.05 2.90
N GLU A 277 -33.09 4.08 1.63
CA GLU A 277 -31.96 3.29 1.13
C GLU A 277 -30.64 3.98 1.48
N THR A 278 -29.81 3.35 2.32
CA THR A 278 -28.48 3.86 2.65
C THR A 278 -27.50 3.58 1.52
N CYS A 279 -26.62 4.53 1.22
CA CYS A 279 -25.44 4.32 0.38
C CYS A 279 -24.14 4.39 1.20
N ARG A 280 -23.01 4.16 0.54
CA ARG A 280 -21.67 4.40 1.07
C ARG A 280 -20.94 5.46 0.25
N GLY A 281 -19.81 5.92 0.75
CA GLY A 281 -18.93 6.83 0.04
C GLY A 281 -17.51 6.75 0.59
N ALA A 282 -16.63 7.58 0.05
CA ALA A 282 -15.28 7.75 0.56
C ALA A 282 -14.94 9.22 0.76
N LEU A 283 -14.34 9.56 1.91
CA LEU A 283 -13.65 10.83 2.07
C LEU A 283 -12.46 10.88 1.12
N ILE A 284 -12.37 11.97 0.35
CA ILE A 284 -11.28 12.22 -0.61
C ILE A 284 -10.49 13.48 -0.26
N SER A 285 -11.01 14.30 0.66
CA SER A 285 -10.32 15.41 1.33
C SER A 285 -10.93 15.60 2.72
N ASP A 286 -10.56 16.68 3.42
CA ASP A 286 -11.15 17.02 4.71
C ASP A 286 -12.61 17.50 4.64
N GLN A 287 -13.16 17.74 3.46
CA GLN A 287 -14.51 18.28 3.31
C GLN A 287 -15.30 17.67 2.13
N TRP A 288 -14.67 16.84 1.30
CA TRP A 288 -15.31 16.22 0.14
C TRP A 288 -15.44 14.71 0.27
N VAL A 289 -16.61 14.21 -0.11
CA VAL A 289 -16.95 12.79 -0.19
C VAL A 289 -17.29 12.44 -1.63
N LEU A 290 -16.72 11.33 -2.11
CA LEU A 290 -17.04 10.72 -3.40
C LEU A 290 -18.02 9.57 -3.22
N THR A 291 -19.04 9.49 -4.07
CA THR A 291 -20.09 8.44 -4.04
C THR A 291 -20.74 8.27 -5.42
N ALA A 292 -21.76 7.41 -5.52
CA ALA A 292 -22.53 7.15 -6.73
C ALA A 292 -23.67 8.17 -6.91
N ALA A 293 -23.99 8.52 -8.15
CA ALA A 293 -25.07 9.45 -8.48
C ALA A 293 -26.45 8.84 -8.24
N HIS A 294 -26.61 7.55 -8.53
CA HIS A 294 -27.88 6.83 -8.35
C HIS A 294 -28.34 6.75 -6.90
N CYS A 295 -27.54 7.16 -5.92
CA CYS A 295 -27.97 7.25 -4.52
C CYS A 295 -29.00 8.37 -4.29
N PHE A 296 -29.15 9.31 -5.23
CA PHE A 296 -29.93 10.54 -5.07
C PHE A 296 -31.14 10.64 -6.01
N ARG A 297 -31.68 9.49 -6.45
CA ARG A 297 -32.81 9.36 -7.40
C ARG A 297 -34.05 10.16 -6.98
N ASP A 298 -34.32 10.21 -5.67
CA ASP A 298 -35.59 10.70 -5.10
C ASP A 298 -35.62 12.23 -4.88
N GLY A 299 -34.77 12.96 -5.60
CA GLY A 299 -34.76 14.43 -5.67
C GLY A 299 -33.52 15.07 -5.06
N ASN A 300 -33.15 16.24 -5.57
CA ASN A 300 -31.87 16.92 -5.34
C ASN A 300 -31.81 17.77 -4.05
N ASP A 301 -32.78 17.62 -3.14
CA ASP A 301 -32.79 18.38 -1.90
C ASP A 301 -31.77 17.84 -0.89
N HIS A 302 -30.53 18.29 -1.06
CA HIS A 302 -29.38 17.89 -0.25
C HIS A 302 -29.50 18.30 1.23
N SER A 303 -30.42 19.21 1.59
CA SER A 303 -30.63 19.62 2.97
C SER A 303 -31.15 18.49 3.87
N LEU A 304 -31.77 17.47 3.26
CA LEU A 304 -32.32 16.29 3.93
C LEU A 304 -31.31 15.15 4.04
N TRP A 305 -30.19 15.23 3.33
CA TRP A 305 -29.20 14.17 3.30
C TRP A 305 -28.23 14.31 4.48
N ARG A 306 -27.72 13.18 4.97
CA ARG A 306 -26.72 13.13 6.03
C ARG A 306 -25.57 12.23 5.63
N VAL A 307 -24.36 12.61 6.02
CA VAL A 307 -23.17 11.77 5.87
C VAL A 307 -22.64 11.46 7.26
N ASN A 308 -22.46 10.17 7.56
CA ASN A 308 -21.84 9.72 8.80
C ASN A 308 -20.39 9.32 8.52
N VAL A 309 -19.47 10.01 9.18
CA VAL A 309 -18.02 9.85 9.08
C VAL A 309 -17.51 9.20 10.37
N GLY A 310 -16.45 8.38 10.32
CA GLY A 310 -15.86 7.82 11.54
C GLY A 310 -15.44 8.88 12.56
N ASP A 311 -15.57 8.55 13.85
CA ASP A 311 -15.18 9.42 14.96
C ASP A 311 -14.54 8.59 16.08
N PRO A 312 -13.36 8.95 16.61
CA PRO A 312 -12.69 8.17 17.65
C PRO A 312 -13.47 8.06 18.98
N LYS A 313 -14.45 8.94 19.22
CA LYS A 313 -15.25 8.97 20.44
C LYS A 313 -16.50 8.10 20.36
N SER A 314 -16.86 7.62 19.17
CA SER A 314 -18.11 6.90 18.96
C SER A 314 -18.02 5.94 17.78
N GLN A 315 -18.33 4.67 18.03
CA GLN A 315 -18.50 3.66 16.98
C GLN A 315 -19.63 4.01 15.99
N TRP A 316 -20.55 4.91 16.36
CA TRP A 316 -21.63 5.38 15.50
C TRP A 316 -21.18 6.50 14.54
N GLY A 317 -19.91 6.91 14.61
CA GLY A 317 -19.38 8.03 13.85
C GLY A 317 -19.96 9.38 14.27
N LYS A 318 -19.71 10.38 13.43
CA LYS A 318 -20.20 11.75 13.53
C LYS A 318 -21.00 12.09 12.28
N GLU A 319 -22.18 12.66 12.48
CA GLU A 319 -23.04 13.12 11.40
C GLU A 319 -22.63 14.50 10.88
N PHE A 320 -22.62 14.66 9.56
CA PHE A 320 -22.34 15.89 8.84
C PHE A 320 -23.48 16.21 7.88
N LEU A 321 -23.80 17.50 7.80
CA LEU A 321 -24.68 18.10 6.80
C LEU A 321 -23.92 18.32 5.49
N ILE A 322 -24.65 18.48 4.40
CA ILE A 322 -24.10 18.71 3.06
C ILE A 322 -24.32 20.17 2.67
N GLU A 323 -23.22 20.89 2.39
CA GLU A 323 -23.23 22.25 1.85
C GLU A 323 -23.65 22.25 0.39
N LYS A 324 -23.06 21.33 -0.39
CA LYS A 324 -23.24 21.25 -1.84
C LYS A 324 -23.15 19.81 -2.31
N ALA A 325 -24.04 19.43 -3.22
CA ALA A 325 -23.95 18.18 -3.96
C ALA A 325 -23.68 18.49 -5.44
N VAL A 326 -22.77 17.74 -6.05
CA VAL A 326 -22.43 17.82 -7.47
C VAL A 326 -22.61 16.43 -8.06
N ILE A 327 -23.76 16.20 -8.70
CA ILE A 327 -24.07 14.98 -9.42
C ILE A 327 -23.56 15.15 -10.86
N SER A 328 -22.96 14.12 -11.45
CA SER A 328 -22.51 14.18 -12.84
C SER A 328 -23.67 14.54 -13.77
N PRO A 329 -23.51 15.53 -14.67
CA PRO A 329 -24.59 15.96 -15.56
C PRO A 329 -24.96 14.91 -16.62
N GLY A 330 -24.08 13.94 -16.88
CA GLY A 330 -24.36 12.83 -17.80
C GLY A 330 -25.17 11.68 -17.18
N PHE A 331 -25.36 11.69 -15.85
CA PHE A 331 -26.08 10.62 -15.19
C PHE A 331 -27.59 10.72 -15.42
N ASP A 332 -28.13 9.75 -16.15
CA ASP A 332 -29.57 9.50 -16.25
C ASP A 332 -29.81 7.99 -16.32
N VAL A 333 -30.38 7.44 -15.24
CA VAL A 333 -30.66 6.01 -15.12
C VAL A 333 -31.65 5.51 -16.18
N PHE A 334 -32.47 6.40 -16.76
CA PHE A 334 -33.47 6.05 -17.78
C PHE A 334 -33.08 6.50 -19.19
N ALA A 335 -31.85 6.97 -19.42
CA ALA A 335 -31.39 7.54 -20.69
C ALA A 335 -31.66 6.63 -21.90
N LYS A 336 -31.55 5.32 -21.71
CA LYS A 336 -31.73 4.29 -22.77
C LYS A 336 -33.02 3.48 -22.63
N LYS A 337 -33.97 3.93 -21.79
CA LYS A 337 -35.24 3.21 -21.55
C LYS A 337 -36.03 2.95 -22.82
N ASN A 338 -36.05 3.91 -23.75
CA ASN A 338 -36.74 3.78 -25.04
C ASN A 338 -36.12 2.73 -25.98
N GLN A 339 -34.88 2.31 -25.72
CA GLN A 339 -34.18 1.27 -26.48
C GLN A 339 -34.36 -0.12 -25.85
N GLY A 340 -35.12 -0.23 -24.76
CA GLY A 340 -35.31 -1.46 -24.01
C GLY A 340 -34.20 -1.77 -23.00
N ILE A 341 -33.46 -0.74 -22.56
CA ILE A 341 -32.49 -0.80 -21.46
C ILE A 341 -33.10 -0.04 -20.27
N LEU A 342 -33.63 -0.77 -19.28
CA LEU A 342 -34.46 -0.16 -18.22
C LEU A 342 -33.67 0.68 -17.23
N GLU A 343 -32.40 0.33 -16.99
CA GLU A 343 -31.48 1.09 -16.14
C GLU A 343 -30.13 1.25 -16.86
N PHE A 344 -29.61 2.47 -16.93
CA PHE A 344 -28.30 2.77 -17.53
C PHE A 344 -27.44 3.55 -16.53
N TYR A 345 -26.28 3.01 -16.17
CA TYR A 345 -25.45 3.54 -15.09
C TYR A 345 -24.25 4.37 -15.59
N GLY A 346 -24.30 4.87 -16.82
CA GLY A 346 -23.26 5.77 -17.33
C GLY A 346 -23.15 7.03 -16.48
N ASP A 347 -21.92 7.51 -16.28
CA ASP A 347 -21.62 8.69 -15.46
C ASP A 347 -22.14 8.63 -14.00
N ASP A 348 -22.30 7.44 -13.43
CA ASP A 348 -22.81 7.22 -12.07
C ASP A 348 -21.84 7.64 -10.95
N ILE A 349 -21.58 8.94 -10.85
CA ILE A 349 -20.64 9.55 -9.91
C ILE A 349 -21.19 10.87 -9.35
N ALA A 350 -20.97 11.09 -8.06
CA ALA A 350 -21.36 12.32 -7.37
C ALA A 350 -20.33 12.72 -6.30
N LEU A 351 -20.21 14.03 -6.10
CA LEU A 351 -19.37 14.65 -5.07
C LEU A 351 -20.25 15.39 -4.07
N LEU A 352 -19.99 15.18 -2.78
CA LEU A 352 -20.67 15.86 -1.69
C LEU A 352 -19.67 16.69 -0.91
N LYS A 353 -19.90 18.00 -0.84
CA LYS A 353 -19.15 18.91 0.03
C LYS A 353 -19.87 19.00 1.38
N LEU A 354 -19.19 18.63 2.45
CA LEU A 354 -19.70 18.69 3.81
C LEU A 354 -19.76 20.15 4.30
N ALA A 355 -20.74 20.46 5.14
CA ALA A 355 -20.93 21.80 5.72
C ALA A 355 -19.80 22.23 6.67
N GLN A 356 -19.01 21.26 7.17
CA GLN A 356 -17.87 21.52 8.03
C GLN A 356 -16.72 20.58 7.64
N LYS A 357 -15.49 21.06 7.81
CA LYS A 357 -14.29 20.23 7.69
C LYS A 357 -14.29 19.13 8.75
N VAL A 358 -13.95 17.92 8.31
CA VAL A 358 -13.71 16.75 9.14
C VAL A 358 -12.36 16.92 9.82
N LYS A 359 -12.29 16.64 11.12
CA LYS A 359 -11.02 16.58 11.84
C LYS A 359 -10.37 15.23 11.60
N MET A 360 -9.19 15.21 10.98
CA MET A 360 -8.48 13.97 10.68
C MET A 360 -8.09 13.24 11.96
N SER A 361 -8.22 11.92 11.96
CA SER A 361 -7.91 11.05 13.09
C SER A 361 -7.68 9.61 12.63
N THR A 362 -7.49 8.68 13.55
CA THR A 362 -7.44 7.25 13.23
C THR A 362 -8.72 6.71 12.58
N HIS A 363 -9.86 7.38 12.77
CA HIS A 363 -11.17 6.94 12.27
C HIS A 363 -11.66 7.72 11.04
N ALA A 364 -10.99 8.82 10.69
CA ALA A 364 -11.39 9.70 9.59
C ALA A 364 -10.17 10.22 8.84
N ARG A 365 -9.94 9.73 7.61
CA ARG A 365 -8.87 10.17 6.70
C ARG A 365 -9.30 10.05 5.25
N PRO A 366 -8.80 10.89 4.33
CA PRO A 366 -9.09 10.73 2.91
C PRO A 366 -8.42 9.46 2.35
N ILE A 367 -9.04 8.82 1.36
CA ILE A 367 -8.38 7.80 0.53
C ILE A 367 -7.55 8.47 -0.56
N CYS A 368 -6.47 7.84 -1.04
CA CYS A 368 -5.70 8.41 -2.14
C CYS A 368 -6.45 8.27 -3.46
N LEU A 369 -6.64 9.40 -4.17
CA LEU A 369 -7.16 9.42 -5.54
C LEU A 369 -6.01 9.28 -6.54
N PRO A 370 -6.10 8.36 -7.52
CA PRO A 370 -5.13 8.27 -8.60
C PRO A 370 -4.99 9.60 -9.36
N CYS A 371 -3.87 9.76 -10.05
CA CYS A 371 -3.56 10.94 -10.85
C CYS A 371 -3.43 12.25 -10.04
N THR A 372 -3.10 12.14 -8.75
CA THR A 372 -2.78 13.26 -7.86
C THR A 372 -1.34 13.16 -7.34
N MET A 373 -0.77 14.29 -6.94
CA MET A 373 0.57 14.35 -6.35
C MET A 373 0.63 13.59 -5.02
N GLU A 374 -0.43 13.67 -4.21
CA GLU A 374 -0.55 12.94 -2.95
C GLU A 374 -0.48 11.42 -3.18
N ALA A 375 -1.17 10.92 -4.21
CA ALA A 375 -1.04 9.51 -4.61
C ALA A 375 0.34 9.18 -5.23
N ASN A 376 0.97 10.13 -5.92
CA ASN A 376 2.31 9.93 -6.51
C ASN A 376 3.37 9.73 -5.43
N LEU A 377 3.30 10.56 -4.38
CA LEU A 377 4.12 10.44 -3.17
C LEU A 377 3.85 9.11 -2.45
N ALA A 378 2.57 8.76 -2.27
CA ALA A 378 2.16 7.49 -1.66
C ALA A 378 2.69 6.25 -2.44
N LEU A 379 2.75 6.33 -3.78
CA LEU A 379 3.31 5.30 -4.65
C LEU A 379 4.85 5.33 -4.75
N ARG A 380 5.49 6.38 -4.19
CA ARG A 380 6.93 6.68 -4.31
C ARG A 380 7.39 6.74 -5.76
N ARG A 381 6.63 7.48 -6.56
CA ARG A 381 6.86 7.65 -7.99
C ARG A 381 7.61 8.96 -8.26
N PRO A 382 8.36 9.06 -9.36
CA PRO A 382 9.03 10.31 -9.75
C PRO A 382 8.05 11.46 -9.91
N GLN A 383 8.50 12.70 -9.66
CA GLN A 383 7.65 13.90 -9.76
C GLN A 383 7.04 14.10 -11.16
N GLY A 384 7.72 13.65 -12.21
CA GLY A 384 7.24 13.74 -13.60
C GLY A 384 6.26 12.65 -14.03
N SER A 385 5.67 11.90 -13.10
CA SER A 385 4.68 10.86 -13.46
C SER A 385 3.35 11.46 -13.93
N THR A 386 2.66 10.72 -14.79
CA THR A 386 1.37 11.09 -15.38
C THR A 386 0.21 10.26 -14.80
N CYS A 387 -1.02 10.63 -15.13
CA CYS A 387 -2.20 9.83 -14.81
C CYS A 387 -2.14 8.46 -15.47
N ARG A 388 -1.64 8.38 -16.71
CA ARG A 388 -1.39 7.09 -17.39
C ARG A 388 -0.39 6.21 -16.63
N ASP A 389 0.67 6.79 -16.07
CA ASP A 389 1.63 6.02 -15.26
C ASP A 389 0.97 5.42 -14.01
N HIS A 390 0.07 6.17 -13.36
CA HIS A 390 -0.69 5.67 -12.21
C HIS A 390 -1.65 4.55 -12.61
N GLU A 391 -2.33 4.66 -13.76
CA GLU A 391 -3.19 3.60 -14.30
C GLU A 391 -2.37 2.32 -14.53
N ASN A 392 -1.22 2.46 -15.18
CA ASN A 392 -0.32 1.34 -15.47
C ASN A 392 0.27 0.68 -14.21
N GLU A 393 0.53 1.44 -13.14
CA GLU A 393 1.05 0.90 -11.87
C GLU A 393 -0.04 0.20 -11.06
N LEU A 394 -1.21 0.83 -10.93
CA LEU A 394 -2.30 0.35 -10.07
C LEU A 394 -3.06 -0.82 -10.71
N LEU A 395 -3.31 -0.76 -12.02
CA LEU A 395 -4.06 -1.74 -12.80
C LEU A 395 -3.16 -2.58 -13.72
N ASN A 396 -2.00 -2.98 -13.20
CA ASN A 396 -0.90 -3.60 -13.96
C ASN A 396 -1.09 -5.07 -14.38
N LYS A 397 -2.21 -5.71 -14.05
CA LYS A 397 -2.45 -7.15 -14.31
C LYS A 397 -3.80 -7.35 -14.99
N GLN A 398 -3.97 -8.47 -15.69
CA GLN A 398 -5.27 -8.89 -16.23
C GLN A 398 -6.30 -9.20 -15.12
N SER A 399 -5.83 -9.62 -13.95
CA SER A 399 -6.64 -9.82 -12.74
C SER A 399 -5.98 -9.10 -11.57
N VAL A 400 -6.61 -8.04 -11.07
CA VAL A 400 -6.07 -7.17 -10.00
C VAL A 400 -6.87 -7.38 -8.71
N PRO A 401 -6.26 -7.94 -7.64
CA PRO A 401 -6.92 -8.06 -6.35
C PRO A 401 -7.28 -6.68 -5.78
N ALA A 402 -8.54 -6.50 -5.39
CA ALA A 402 -9.10 -5.27 -4.89
C ALA A 402 -10.10 -5.52 -3.76
N HIS A 403 -10.64 -4.44 -3.19
CA HIS A 403 -11.53 -4.49 -2.05
C HIS A 403 -12.68 -3.49 -2.15
N PHE A 404 -13.75 -3.77 -1.43
CA PHE A 404 -14.80 -2.82 -1.06
C PHE A 404 -15.21 -3.08 0.40
N VAL A 405 -16.00 -2.17 0.98
CA VAL A 405 -16.46 -2.27 2.37
C VAL A 405 -17.93 -2.69 2.43
N ALA A 406 -18.21 -3.72 3.22
CA ALA A 406 -19.55 -4.27 3.40
C ALA A 406 -20.46 -3.38 4.26
N LEU A 407 -21.76 -3.73 4.31
CA LEU A 407 -22.75 -3.02 5.12
C LEU A 407 -22.40 -2.93 6.61
N ASN A 408 -21.75 -3.97 7.14
CA ASN A 408 -21.33 -4.10 8.54
C ASN A 408 -19.93 -3.50 8.83
N GLY A 409 -19.22 -2.97 7.82
CA GLY A 409 -17.88 -2.41 7.95
C GLY A 409 -16.74 -3.34 7.51
N SER A 410 -17.02 -4.63 7.31
CA SER A 410 -15.99 -5.61 6.96
C SER A 410 -15.41 -5.35 5.56
N LYS A 411 -14.08 -5.45 5.43
CA LYS A 411 -13.39 -5.38 4.13
C LYS A 411 -13.56 -6.71 3.38
N LEU A 412 -14.14 -6.65 2.18
CA LEU A 412 -14.35 -7.81 1.31
C LEU A 412 -13.39 -7.81 0.12
N ASN A 413 -13.21 -8.96 -0.51
CA ASN A 413 -12.22 -9.18 -1.57
C ASN A 413 -12.90 -9.41 -2.91
N ILE A 414 -12.34 -8.81 -3.96
CA ILE A 414 -12.72 -8.99 -5.36
C ILE A 414 -11.48 -9.02 -6.26
N ASN A 415 -11.65 -9.43 -7.51
CA ASN A 415 -10.62 -9.35 -8.53
C ASN A 415 -11.12 -8.55 -9.74
N LEU A 416 -10.52 -7.39 -9.97
CA LEU A 416 -10.83 -6.56 -11.14
C LEU A 416 -10.25 -7.20 -12.39
N LYS A 417 -11.11 -7.41 -13.40
CA LYS A 417 -10.74 -7.99 -14.69
C LYS A 417 -10.40 -6.90 -15.69
N MET A 418 -9.22 -6.99 -16.29
CA MET A 418 -8.64 -5.97 -17.18
C MET A 418 -8.31 -6.58 -18.55
N GLY A 419 -8.21 -5.73 -19.58
CA GLY A 419 -7.82 -6.16 -20.94
C GLY A 419 -8.79 -7.19 -21.51
N VAL A 420 -8.27 -8.33 -21.99
CA VAL A 420 -9.10 -9.38 -22.61
C VAL A 420 -10.05 -10.04 -21.59
N GLU A 421 -9.63 -10.18 -20.33
CA GLU A 421 -10.50 -10.70 -19.25
C GLU A 421 -11.66 -9.75 -18.92
N TRP A 422 -11.53 -8.45 -19.19
CA TRP A 422 -12.63 -7.51 -18.99
C TRP A 422 -13.80 -7.82 -19.92
N THR A 423 -13.53 -8.15 -21.19
CA THR A 423 -14.56 -8.46 -22.16
C THR A 423 -15.34 -9.71 -21.74
N SER A 424 -14.66 -10.80 -21.37
CA SER A 424 -15.33 -12.02 -20.90
C SER A 424 -16.05 -11.83 -19.56
N CYS A 425 -15.56 -10.93 -18.71
CA CYS A 425 -16.22 -10.53 -17.47
C CYS A 425 -17.56 -9.85 -17.75
N ALA A 426 -17.58 -8.87 -18.67
CA ALA A 426 -18.77 -8.09 -19.01
C ALA A 426 -19.81 -8.88 -19.83
N GLU A 427 -19.38 -9.84 -20.66
CA GLU A 427 -20.23 -10.53 -21.64
C GLU A 427 -21.52 -11.15 -21.06
N VAL A 428 -21.49 -11.56 -19.78
CA VAL A 428 -22.62 -12.22 -19.11
C VAL A 428 -23.85 -11.32 -18.94
N VAL A 429 -23.72 -9.99 -19.09
CA VAL A 429 -24.88 -9.07 -19.07
C VAL A 429 -25.86 -9.33 -20.22
N SER A 430 -25.40 -9.94 -21.31
CA SER A 430 -26.27 -10.37 -22.42
C SER A 430 -27.35 -11.38 -21.99
N GLN A 431 -27.13 -12.07 -20.86
CA GLN A 431 -28.07 -13.04 -20.27
C GLN A 431 -29.10 -12.38 -19.34
N GLU A 432 -28.93 -11.10 -18.96
CA GLU A 432 -29.86 -10.37 -18.12
C GLU A 432 -31.04 -9.84 -18.94
N LYS A 433 -32.16 -10.55 -18.91
CA LYS A 433 -33.36 -10.22 -19.71
C LYS A 433 -34.39 -9.37 -18.94
N THR A 434 -34.24 -9.21 -17.63
CA THR A 434 -35.16 -8.40 -16.82
C THR A 434 -34.82 -6.93 -16.94
N MET A 435 -33.55 -6.59 -16.72
CA MET A 435 -33.08 -5.20 -16.80
C MET A 435 -32.82 -4.76 -18.25
N PHE A 436 -32.41 -5.70 -19.12
CA PHE A 436 -32.05 -5.42 -20.51
C PHE A 436 -32.78 -6.36 -21.50
N PRO A 437 -34.12 -6.29 -21.59
CA PRO A 437 -34.91 -7.17 -22.45
C PRO A 437 -34.50 -7.11 -23.94
N ASN A 438 -34.03 -5.96 -24.42
CA ASN A 438 -33.71 -5.73 -25.84
C ASN A 438 -32.21 -5.44 -26.09
N LEU A 439 -31.31 -6.00 -25.27
CA LEU A 439 -29.87 -5.77 -25.41
C LEU A 439 -29.28 -6.50 -26.63
N THR A 440 -28.81 -5.73 -27.61
CA THR A 440 -28.11 -6.26 -28.80
C THR A 440 -26.59 -6.19 -28.67
N ASP A 441 -26.06 -5.20 -27.96
CA ASP A 441 -24.62 -5.01 -27.74
C ASP A 441 -24.36 -4.76 -26.24
N VAL A 442 -23.46 -5.54 -25.66
CA VAL A 442 -23.01 -5.42 -24.26
C VAL A 442 -22.48 -4.02 -23.95
N ARG A 443 -21.83 -3.36 -24.93
CA ARG A 443 -21.24 -2.03 -24.76
C ARG A 443 -22.27 -0.92 -24.58
N GLU A 444 -23.53 -1.17 -24.94
CA GLU A 444 -24.62 -0.20 -24.69
C GLU A 444 -24.91 -0.03 -23.20
N VAL A 445 -24.60 -1.04 -22.37
CA VAL A 445 -24.82 -1.03 -20.92
C VAL A 445 -23.52 -1.04 -20.12
N VAL A 446 -22.50 -1.78 -20.58
CA VAL A 446 -21.16 -1.80 -19.98
C VAL A 446 -20.19 -1.05 -20.88
N THR A 447 -20.11 0.26 -20.67
CA THR A 447 -19.16 1.14 -21.35
C THR A 447 -17.73 0.96 -20.80
N ASP A 448 -16.76 1.64 -21.41
CA ASP A 448 -15.38 1.67 -20.91
C ASP A 448 -15.22 2.42 -19.57
N GLN A 449 -16.27 3.10 -19.11
CA GLN A 449 -16.33 3.74 -17.79
C GLN A 449 -16.36 2.71 -16.65
N PHE A 450 -16.60 1.43 -16.90
CA PHE A 450 -16.71 0.42 -15.84
C PHE A 450 -15.48 -0.48 -15.70
N LEU A 451 -15.08 -0.72 -14.46
CA LEU A 451 -14.30 -1.89 -14.05
C LEU A 451 -15.27 -3.06 -13.81
N CYS A 452 -14.81 -4.30 -14.00
CA CYS A 452 -15.63 -5.51 -13.84
C CYS A 452 -15.02 -6.48 -12.81
N SER A 453 -15.85 -7.04 -11.94
CA SER A 453 -15.49 -8.10 -10.97
C SER A 453 -16.67 -9.05 -10.70
N GLY A 454 -16.55 -9.93 -9.70
CA GLY A 454 -17.62 -10.87 -9.33
C GLY A 454 -17.46 -12.22 -10.03
N THR A 455 -16.24 -12.54 -10.47
CA THR A 455 -15.92 -13.85 -11.06
C THR A 455 -15.48 -14.82 -9.97
N GLN A 456 -15.65 -16.13 -10.19
CA GLN A 456 -15.10 -17.17 -9.31
C GLN A 456 -15.63 -17.04 -7.86
N GLU A 457 -14.74 -16.80 -6.90
CA GLU A 457 -15.03 -16.72 -5.46
C GLU A 457 -15.09 -15.26 -4.95
N ASP A 458 -15.17 -14.29 -5.86
CA ASP A 458 -15.32 -12.87 -5.50
C ASP A 458 -16.64 -12.60 -4.75
N GLU A 459 -16.59 -11.65 -3.82
CA GLU A 459 -17.78 -11.12 -3.16
C GLU A 459 -18.49 -10.09 -4.05
N SER A 460 -19.81 -10.12 -4.13
CA SER A 460 -20.60 -9.13 -4.90
C SER A 460 -21.21 -8.06 -4.00
N PRO A 461 -21.13 -6.76 -4.30
CA PRO A 461 -21.72 -5.71 -3.47
C PRO A 461 -23.25 -5.81 -3.35
N CYS A 462 -23.76 -5.44 -2.18
CA CYS A 462 -25.19 -5.27 -1.93
C CYS A 462 -25.67 -3.86 -2.33
N LYS A 463 -26.98 -3.70 -2.55
CA LYS A 463 -27.58 -2.39 -2.93
C LYS A 463 -27.15 -1.24 -2.01
N GLY A 464 -27.09 -1.48 -0.69
CA GLY A 464 -26.71 -0.44 0.27
C GLY A 464 -25.20 -0.18 0.39
N GLU A 465 -24.37 -0.94 -0.33
CA GLU A 465 -22.90 -0.78 -0.41
C GLU A 465 -22.50 0.11 -1.60
N SER A 466 -23.45 0.43 -2.49
CA SER A 466 -23.27 1.33 -3.63
C SER A 466 -22.75 2.71 -3.23
N GLY A 467 -21.92 3.28 -4.10
CA GLY A 467 -21.17 4.51 -3.87
C GLY A 467 -19.90 4.32 -3.04
N GLY A 468 -19.73 3.20 -2.35
CA GLY A 468 -18.51 2.88 -1.60
C GLY A 468 -17.28 2.77 -2.51
N ALA A 469 -16.10 3.07 -1.96
CA ALA A 469 -14.85 2.94 -2.70
C ALA A 469 -14.56 1.48 -3.10
N VAL A 470 -14.11 1.31 -4.34
CA VAL A 470 -13.37 0.14 -4.79
C VAL A 470 -11.89 0.50 -4.76
N PHE A 471 -11.12 -0.17 -3.91
CA PHE A 471 -9.77 0.27 -3.56
C PHE A 471 -8.74 -0.86 -3.56
N LEU A 472 -7.48 -0.45 -3.74
CA LEU A 472 -6.30 -1.30 -3.76
C LEU A 472 -5.36 -0.93 -2.62
N GLU A 473 -4.61 -1.91 -2.13
CA GLU A 473 -3.48 -1.69 -1.23
C GLU A 473 -2.15 -1.81 -2.01
N ARG A 474 -1.31 -0.77 -1.93
CA ARG A 474 0.05 -0.74 -2.48
C ARG A 474 0.97 0.02 -1.55
N ARG A 475 2.16 -0.52 -1.26
CA ARG A 475 3.15 0.10 -0.35
C ARG A 475 2.56 0.57 0.99
N PHE A 476 1.61 -0.20 1.53
CA PHE A 476 0.86 0.12 2.74
C PHE A 476 -0.01 1.37 2.70
N ARG A 477 -0.32 1.86 1.50
CA ARG A 477 -1.27 2.94 1.24
C ARG A 477 -2.47 2.41 0.46
N PHE A 478 -3.63 3.04 0.65
CA PHE A 478 -4.89 2.67 0.02
C PHE A 478 -5.29 3.66 -1.07
N PHE A 479 -5.63 3.13 -2.25
CA PHE A 479 -5.94 3.91 -3.45
C PHE A 479 -7.32 3.55 -3.97
N GLN A 480 -8.18 4.55 -4.17
CA GLN A 480 -9.50 4.35 -4.77
C GLN A 480 -9.37 4.31 -6.29
N VAL A 481 -9.58 3.16 -6.91
CA VAL A 481 -9.54 3.03 -8.39
C VAL A 481 -10.94 3.09 -9.01
N GLY A 482 -11.97 2.85 -8.20
CA GLY A 482 -13.36 2.96 -8.62
C GLY A 482 -14.32 3.19 -7.48
N LEU A 483 -15.61 3.17 -7.79
CA LEU A 483 -16.69 3.16 -6.80
C LEU A 483 -17.75 2.15 -7.22
N VAL A 484 -18.39 1.52 -6.24
CA VAL A 484 -19.45 0.53 -6.46
C VAL A 484 -20.64 1.20 -7.12
N SER A 485 -21.05 0.70 -8.28
CA SER A 485 -22.19 1.24 -9.04
C SER A 485 -23.34 0.25 -9.06
N TRP A 486 -23.23 -0.84 -9.84
CA TRP A 486 -24.31 -1.81 -10.03
C TRP A 486 -23.81 -3.23 -10.24
N GLY A 487 -24.72 -4.21 -10.23
CA GLY A 487 -24.39 -5.62 -10.48
C GLY A 487 -25.63 -6.47 -10.79
N LEU A 488 -25.39 -7.69 -11.26
CA LEU A 488 -26.42 -8.66 -11.71
C LEU A 488 -27.02 -9.48 -10.55
N TYR A 489 -26.46 -9.38 -9.36
CA TYR A 489 -26.93 -10.10 -8.18
C TYR A 489 -26.69 -9.30 -6.91
N ASN A 490 -27.71 -9.26 -6.04
CA ASN A 490 -27.62 -8.67 -4.71
C ASN A 490 -27.61 -9.77 -3.64
N PRO A 491 -26.47 -10.06 -3.00
CA PRO A 491 -26.37 -11.07 -1.94
C PRO A 491 -27.22 -10.78 -0.69
N CYS A 492 -27.58 -9.53 -0.46
CA CYS A 492 -28.36 -9.10 0.71
C CYS A 492 -29.88 -9.06 0.45
N LEU A 493 -30.33 -9.47 -0.75
CA LEU A 493 -31.76 -9.40 -1.07
C LEU A 493 -32.61 -10.25 -0.13
N GLY A 494 -33.61 -9.61 0.50
CA GLY A 494 -34.52 -10.24 1.45
C GLY A 494 -33.90 -10.56 2.82
N SER A 495 -32.79 -9.91 3.20
CA SER A 495 -32.23 -9.97 4.56
C SER A 495 -32.29 -8.59 5.21
N ALA A 496 -32.79 -8.53 6.45
CA ALA A 496 -32.68 -7.35 7.30
C ALA A 496 -31.35 -7.32 8.10
N ASP A 497 -30.67 -8.47 8.20
CA ASP A 497 -29.38 -8.60 8.89
C ASP A 497 -28.24 -8.16 7.96
N LYS A 498 -27.49 -7.14 8.39
CA LYS A 498 -26.32 -6.57 7.68
C LYS A 498 -25.14 -7.55 7.60
N ASN A 499 -25.14 -8.60 8.40
CA ASN A 499 -24.09 -9.62 8.40
C ASN A 499 -24.39 -10.81 7.47
N SER A 500 -25.63 -10.94 6.99
CA SER A 500 -26.06 -12.08 6.18
C SER A 500 -25.89 -11.80 4.69
N ARG A 501 -25.10 -12.65 4.02
CA ARG A 501 -24.88 -12.61 2.57
C ARG A 501 -25.15 -13.99 1.98
N LYS A 502 -26.01 -14.05 0.96
CA LYS A 502 -26.31 -15.29 0.25
C LYS A 502 -25.36 -15.41 -0.94
N ARG A 503 -24.70 -16.57 -1.09
CA ARG A 503 -23.99 -16.89 -2.32
C ARG A 503 -25.00 -17.27 -3.40
N ALA A 504 -24.81 -16.77 -4.62
CA ALA A 504 -25.65 -17.18 -5.73
C ALA A 504 -25.48 -18.68 -6.00
N PRO A 505 -26.56 -19.42 -6.29
CA PRO A 505 -26.45 -20.80 -6.77
C PRO A 505 -25.57 -20.86 -8.02
N ARG A 506 -24.74 -21.90 -8.15
CA ARG A 506 -23.87 -22.09 -9.33
C ARG A 506 -24.64 -22.18 -10.65
N SER A 507 -25.92 -22.55 -10.60
CA SER A 507 -26.83 -22.63 -11.74
C SER A 507 -27.59 -21.32 -12.03
N LYS A 508 -27.39 -20.25 -11.25
CA LYS A 508 -28.09 -18.99 -11.48
C LYS A 508 -27.63 -18.35 -12.80
N VAL A 509 -28.61 -17.94 -13.60
CA VAL A 509 -28.43 -17.17 -14.84
C VAL A 509 -29.17 -15.83 -14.70
N PRO A 510 -28.53 -14.68 -14.96
CA PRO A 510 -27.08 -14.53 -15.14
C PRO A 510 -26.29 -14.83 -13.85
N PRO A 511 -25.01 -15.24 -13.96
CA PRO A 511 -24.12 -15.36 -12.81
C PRO A 511 -23.85 -13.98 -12.20
N PRO A 512 -23.42 -13.90 -10.92
CA PRO A 512 -23.00 -12.64 -10.31
C PRO A 512 -21.93 -11.94 -11.14
N ARG A 513 -22.13 -10.63 -11.34
CA ARG A 513 -21.16 -9.73 -11.93
C ARG A 513 -21.40 -8.33 -11.46
N ASP A 514 -20.32 -7.62 -11.17
CA ASP A 514 -20.36 -6.31 -10.55
C ASP A 514 -19.55 -5.31 -11.39
N PHE A 515 -20.13 -4.13 -11.56
CA PHE A 515 -19.60 -3.05 -12.39
C PHE A 515 -19.39 -1.81 -11.53
N HIS A 516 -18.18 -1.25 -11.63
CA HIS A 516 -17.73 -0.16 -10.77
C HIS A 516 -17.25 0.99 -11.65
N ILE A 517 -17.66 2.23 -11.37
CA ILE A 517 -17.17 3.38 -12.15
C ILE A 517 -15.66 3.51 -11.97
N ASN A 518 -14.94 3.60 -13.08
CA ASN A 518 -13.49 3.69 -13.16
C ASN A 518 -13.03 5.15 -13.03
N LEU A 519 -12.32 5.50 -11.95
CA LEU A 519 -11.89 6.88 -11.73
C LEU A 519 -10.85 7.38 -12.76
N PHE A 520 -10.16 6.48 -13.48
CA PHE A 520 -9.29 6.87 -14.60
C PHE A 520 -10.08 7.37 -15.83
N ARG A 521 -11.37 7.04 -15.93
CA ARG A 521 -12.26 7.53 -17.00
C ARG A 521 -13.02 8.80 -16.62
N MET A 522 -13.10 9.10 -15.32
CA MET A 522 -13.79 10.29 -14.79
C MET A 522 -12.87 11.49 -14.55
N GLN A 523 -11.63 11.45 -15.02
CA GLN A 523 -10.61 12.47 -14.74
C GLN A 523 -11.02 13.91 -15.14
N PRO A 524 -11.62 14.18 -16.32
CA PRO A 524 -12.02 15.54 -16.67
C PRO A 524 -13.01 16.13 -15.66
N TRP A 525 -14.04 15.36 -15.28
CA TRP A 525 -15.07 15.79 -14.34
C TRP A 525 -14.52 15.95 -12.92
N LEU A 526 -13.67 15.01 -12.46
CA LEU A 526 -13.00 15.12 -11.17
C LEU A 526 -12.13 16.38 -11.08
N ARG A 527 -11.34 16.67 -12.11
CA ARG A 527 -10.46 17.86 -12.17
C ARG A 527 -11.26 19.17 -12.19
N GLN A 528 -12.39 19.20 -12.89
CA GLN A 528 -13.26 20.36 -12.94
C GLN A 528 -13.78 20.76 -11.56
N HIS A 529 -14.04 19.79 -10.69
CA HIS A 529 -14.66 20.04 -9.38
C HIS A 529 -13.70 19.97 -8.19
N LEU A 530 -12.52 19.36 -8.37
CA LEU A 530 -11.53 19.15 -7.31
C LEU A 530 -10.18 19.79 -7.61
N GLY A 531 -10.03 20.56 -8.70
CA GLY A 531 -8.75 21.19 -9.08
C GLY A 531 -8.19 22.13 -8.00
N ASP A 532 -9.07 22.80 -7.24
CA ASP A 532 -8.69 23.65 -6.11
C ASP A 532 -8.64 22.89 -4.76
N VAL A 533 -8.86 21.58 -4.79
CA VAL A 533 -8.95 20.71 -3.60
C VAL A 533 -7.78 19.72 -3.56
N LEU A 534 -7.41 19.15 -4.71
CA LEU A 534 -6.37 18.14 -4.86
C LEU A 534 -5.39 18.55 -5.98
N ASN A 535 -4.12 18.17 -5.83
CA ASN A 535 -3.08 18.52 -6.79
C ASN A 535 -2.99 17.46 -7.90
N PHE A 536 -3.71 17.65 -9.01
CA PHE A 536 -3.69 16.68 -10.11
C PHE A 536 -2.40 16.70 -10.93
N LEU A 537 -1.94 15.52 -11.33
CA LEU A 537 -0.82 15.31 -12.26
C LEU A 537 -1.20 15.64 -13.70
N PRO A 538 -0.25 15.76 -14.64
CA PRO A 538 -0.55 15.67 -16.07
C PRO A 538 -1.33 14.39 -16.42
N LEU A 539 -2.20 14.44 -17.43
CA LEU A 539 -2.98 13.29 -17.90
C LEU A 539 -2.08 12.21 -18.54
#